data_AF-A0A7G1G7P9-F1
#
_entry.id   AF-A0A7G1G7P9-F1
#
_cell.length_a   1.000
_cell.length_b   1.000
_cell.length_c   1.000
_cell.angle_alpha   90.00
_cell.angle_beta   90.00
_cell.angle_gamma   90.00
#
_symmetry.space_group_name_H-M   'P 1'
#
loop_
_entity.id
_entity.type
_entity.pdbx_description
1 polymer ?
#
loop_
_entity_poly.entity_id
_entity_poly.type
_entity_poly.pdbx_seq_one_letter_code
_entity_poly.pdbx_strand_id
1 'polypeptide(L)'
;MDKELDNIINELEKIEIKLDLFYKKGDFVSYNNALDFRFKLLKKLQIYNEEKRVKEIIQKIIKKDEIRKDGIKEKMNNIKKQQVNLQTGKRAIKNGYYNIQEGLRRKKIDKSG
;
A
#
# COMPACT_ATOMS: atom_id res chain seq x y z
N MET A 1 -38.20 0.34 -9.28
CA MET A 1 -36.77 0.42 -8.90
C MET A 1 -36.16 -0.93 -9.17
N ASP A 2 -35.06 -0.97 -9.91
CA ASP A 2 -34.41 -2.22 -10.28
C ASP A 2 -33.66 -2.82 -9.07
N LYS A 3 -34.18 -3.92 -8.53
CA LYS A 3 -33.63 -4.57 -7.33
C LYS A 3 -32.20 -5.04 -7.55
N GLU A 4 -31.81 -5.37 -8.79
CA GLU A 4 -30.46 -5.80 -9.10
C GLU A 4 -29.47 -4.63 -9.01
N LEU A 5 -29.83 -3.48 -9.60
CA LEU A 5 -29.01 -2.28 -9.53
C LEU A 5 -28.79 -1.81 -8.08
N ASP A 6 -29.84 -1.79 -7.27
CA ASP A 6 -29.74 -1.41 -5.86
C ASP A 6 -28.81 -2.35 -5.08
N ASN A 7 -28.85 -3.65 -5.36
CA ASN A 7 -27.93 -4.62 -4.77
C ASN A 7 -26.48 -4.36 -5.17
N ILE A 8 -26.21 -4.13 -6.46
CA ILE A 8 -24.85 -3.84 -6.95
C ILE A 8 -24.29 -2.57 -6.30
N ILE A 9 -25.11 -1.51 -6.21
CA ILE A 9 -24.71 -0.24 -5.58
C ILE A 9 -24.38 -0.46 -4.09
N ASN A 10 -25.25 -1.16 -3.36
CA ASN A 10 -25.04 -1.45 -1.94
C ASN A 10 -23.75 -2.27 -1.71
N GLU A 11 -23.46 -3.24 -2.58
CA GLU A 11 -22.22 -4.01 -2.51
C GLU A 11 -20.99 -3.15 -2.79
N LEU A 12 -21.06 -2.25 -3.78
CA LEU A 12 -19.98 -1.30 -4.07
C LEU A 12 -19.68 -0.39 -2.89
N GLU A 13 -20.71 0.15 -2.23
CA GLU A 13 -20.52 1.00 -1.05
C GLU A 13 -19.80 0.25 0.09
N LYS A 14 -20.17 -1.01 0.33
CA LYS A 14 -19.48 -1.86 1.30
C LYS A 14 -18.02 -2.10 0.91
N ILE A 15 -17.73 -2.32 -0.38
CA ILE A 15 -16.37 -2.48 -0.87
C ILE A 15 -15.56 -1.18 -0.70
N GLU A 16 -16.15 -0.02 -0.98
CA GLU A 16 -15.48 1.27 -0.82
C GLU A 16 -15.08 1.54 0.65
N ILE A 17 -15.94 1.16 1.60
CA ILE A 17 -15.61 1.22 3.04
C ILE A 17 -14.46 0.27 3.38
N LYS A 18 -14.47 -0.95 2.84
CA LYS A 18 -13.38 -1.93 3.04
C LYS A 18 -12.06 -1.45 2.45
N LEU A 19 -12.07 -0.88 1.25
CA LEU A 19 -10.88 -0.30 0.62
C LEU A 19 -10.28 0.81 1.50
N ASP A 20 -11.10 1.70 2.04
CA ASP A 20 -10.65 2.75 2.95
C ASP A 20 -10.03 2.17 4.24
N LEU A 21 -10.64 1.11 4.80
CA LEU A 21 -10.10 0.39 5.97
C LEU A 21 -8.76 -0.30 5.68
N PHE A 22 -8.66 -1.05 4.58
CA PHE A 22 -7.44 -1.75 4.22
C PHE A 22 -6.30 -0.80 3.87
N TYR A 23 -6.59 0.29 3.15
CA TYR A 23 -5.63 1.35 2.87
C TYR A 23 -5.06 1.98 4.15
N LYS A 24 -5.93 2.31 5.12
CA LYS A 24 -5.52 2.86 6.42
C LYS A 24 -4.63 1.88 7.18
N LYS A 25 -5.01 0.60 7.22
CA LYS A 25 -4.26 -0.48 7.88
C LYS A 25 -2.95 -0.85 7.16
N GLY A 26 -2.79 -0.48 5.89
CA GLY A 26 -1.66 -0.92 5.05
C GLY A 26 -1.77 -2.39 4.63
N ASP A 27 -2.96 -3.00 4.75
CA ASP A 27 -3.22 -4.36 4.30
C ASP A 27 -3.47 -4.38 2.78
N PHE A 28 -2.37 -4.28 2.02
CA PHE A 28 -2.43 -4.19 0.57
C PHE A 28 -2.84 -5.51 -0.10
N VAL A 29 -2.71 -6.65 0.58
CA VAL A 29 -3.17 -7.94 0.08
C VAL A 29 -4.70 -7.96 0.04
N SER A 30 -5.34 -7.65 1.18
CA SER A 30 -6.80 -7.54 1.24
C SER A 30 -7.34 -6.40 0.39
N TYR A 31 -6.59 -5.29 0.28
CA TYR A 31 -6.92 -4.17 -0.60
C TYR A 31 -7.02 -4.61 -2.07
N ASN A 32 -6.00 -5.33 -2.58
CA ASN A 32 -6.02 -5.83 -3.96
C ASN A 32 -7.18 -6.79 -4.22
N ASN A 33 -7.44 -7.72 -3.30
CA ASN A 33 -8.58 -8.62 -3.42
C ASN A 33 -9.91 -7.83 -3.49
N ALA A 34 -10.07 -6.79 -2.67
CA ALA A 34 -11.25 -5.94 -2.69
C ALA A 34 -11.40 -5.16 -4.01
N LEU A 35 -10.30 -4.72 -4.63
CA LEU A 35 -10.31 -4.10 -5.95
C LEU A 35 -10.79 -5.07 -7.03
N ASP A 36 -10.38 -6.34 -6.99
CA ASP A 36 -10.85 -7.36 -7.94
C ASP A 36 -12.36 -7.60 -7.82
N PHE A 37 -12.89 -7.66 -6.59
CA PHE A 37 -14.34 -7.73 -6.37
C PHE A 37 -15.04 -6.47 -6.89
N ARG A 38 -14.49 -5.28 -6.62
CA ARG A 38 -15.03 -4.02 -7.13
C ARG A 38 -15.13 -4.03 -8.65
N PHE A 39 -14.08 -4.50 -9.32
CA PHE A 39 -14.02 -4.55 -10.78
C PHE A 39 -15.13 -5.45 -11.36
N LYS A 40 -15.42 -6.58 -10.73
CA LYS A 40 -16.53 -7.45 -11.13
C LYS A 40 -17.89 -6.75 -11.01
N LEU A 41 -18.10 -5.96 -9.96
CA LEU A 41 -19.35 -5.18 -9.80
C LEU A 41 -19.45 -4.03 -10.80
N LEU A 42 -18.35 -3.32 -11.07
CA LEU A 42 -18.32 -2.26 -12.06
C LEU A 42 -18.62 -2.78 -13.48
N LYS A 43 -18.19 -4.00 -13.81
CA LYS A 43 -18.59 -4.65 -15.07
C LYS A 43 -20.10 -4.87 -15.15
N LYS A 44 -20.73 -5.33 -14.07
CA LYS A 44 -22.18 -5.49 -14.01
C LYS A 44 -22.93 -4.16 -14.15
N LEU A 45 -22.36 -3.06 -13.64
CA LEU A 45 -22.93 -1.72 -13.79
C LEU A 45 -22.92 -1.18 -15.22
N GLN A 46 -22.15 -1.77 -16.15
CA GLN A 46 -22.07 -1.26 -17.52
C GLN A 46 -23.42 -1.26 -18.24
N ILE A 47 -24.32 -2.18 -17.91
CA ILE A 47 -25.66 -2.24 -18.51
C ILE A 47 -26.55 -1.05 -18.08
N TYR A 48 -26.19 -0.37 -17.00
CA TYR A 48 -26.89 0.80 -16.45
C TYR A 48 -26.12 2.10 -16.71
N ASN A 49 -25.27 2.15 -17.74
CA ASN A 49 -24.36 3.26 -18.02
C ASN A 49 -25.07 4.62 -18.25
N GLU A 50 -26.32 4.62 -18.72
CA GLU A 50 -27.10 5.84 -18.93
C GLU A 50 -27.75 6.38 -17.65
N GLU A 51 -27.84 5.57 -16.60
CA GLU A 51 -28.43 6.02 -15.35
C GLU A 51 -27.58 7.08 -14.65
N LYS A 52 -28.20 8.23 -14.37
CA LYS A 52 -27.55 9.35 -13.70
C LYS A 52 -26.90 8.94 -12.37
N ARG A 53 -27.60 8.14 -11.57
CA ARG A 53 -27.08 7.64 -10.28
C ARG A 53 -25.82 6.80 -10.44
N VAL A 54 -25.73 6.00 -11.50
CA VAL A 54 -24.53 5.21 -11.81
C VAL A 54 -23.35 6.12 -12.16
N LYS A 55 -23.59 7.15 -12.99
CA LYS A 55 -22.59 8.17 -13.32
C LYS A 55 -22.06 8.87 -12.05
N GLU A 56 -22.94 9.24 -11.12
CA GLU A 56 -22.58 9.88 -9.84
C GLU A 56 -21.72 8.96 -8.95
N ILE A 57 -22.06 7.68 -8.85
CA ILE A 57 -21.29 6.69 -8.07
C ILE A 57 -19.90 6.49 -8.68
N ILE A 58 -19.80 6.33 -9.99
CA ILE A 58 -18.52 6.16 -10.69
C ILE A 58 -17.62 7.38 -10.44
N GLN A 59 -18.16 8.59 -10.54
CA GLN A 59 -17.40 9.82 -10.23
C GLN A 59 -16.90 9.84 -8.78
N LYS A 60 -17.73 9.41 -7.82
CA LYS A 60 -17.32 9.30 -6.41
C LYS A 60 -16.19 8.30 -6.21
N ILE A 61 -16.25 7.15 -6.89
CA ILE A 61 -15.19 6.12 -6.86
C ILE A 61 -13.89 6.67 -7.43
N ILE A 62 -13.93 7.33 -8.60
CA ILE A 62 -12.74 7.91 -9.25
C ILE A 62 -12.05 8.91 -8.31
N LYS A 63 -12.81 9.84 -7.71
CA LYS A 63 -12.28 10.83 -6.76
C LYS A 63 -11.61 10.15 -5.55
N LYS A 64 -12.22 9.10 -5.01
CA LYS A 64 -11.62 8.34 -3.91
C LYS A 64 -10.34 7.64 -4.32
N ASP A 65 -10.31 7.07 -5.52
CA ASP A 65 -9.13 6.37 -6.04
C ASP A 65 -7.95 7.30 -6.30
N GLU A 66 -8.20 8.54 -6.75
CA GLU A 66 -7.16 9.57 -6.85
C GLU A 66 -6.52 9.84 -5.49
N ILE A 67 -7.35 10.07 -4.46
CA ILE A 67 -6.88 10.29 -3.08
C ILE A 67 -6.06 9.09 -2.58
N ARG A 68 -6.56 7.87 -2.78
CA ARG A 68 -5.85 6.64 -2.37
C ARG A 68 -4.54 6.48 -3.12
N LYS A 69 -4.51 6.73 -4.43
CA LYS A 69 -3.32 6.63 -5.28
C LYS A 69 -2.21 7.57 -4.78
N ASP A 70 -2.54 8.82 -4.49
CA ASP A 70 -1.57 9.80 -4.00
C ASP A 70 -1.02 9.39 -2.63
N GLY A 71 -1.89 8.95 -1.73
CA GLY A 71 -1.48 8.46 -0.41
C GLY A 71 -0.64 7.17 -0.47
N ILE A 72 -0.96 6.23 -1.37
CA ILE A 72 -0.15 5.03 -1.61
C ILE A 72 1.23 5.42 -2.15
N LYS A 73 1.30 6.37 -3.09
CA LYS A 73 2.56 6.87 -3.66
C LYS A 73 3.45 7.47 -2.57
N GLU A 74 2.88 8.24 -1.66
CA GLU A 74 3.60 8.79 -0.51
C GLU A 74 4.14 7.68 0.41
N LYS A 75 3.28 6.72 0.79
CA LYS A 75 3.69 5.55 1.58
C LYS A 75 4.84 4.78 0.92
N MET A 76 4.78 4.58 -0.39
CA MET A 76 5.82 3.87 -1.14
C MET A 76 7.15 4.64 -1.15
N ASN A 77 7.11 5.97 -1.27
CA ASN A 77 8.31 6.80 -1.16
C ASN A 77 8.94 6.72 0.24
N ASN A 78 8.12 6.70 1.29
CA ASN A 78 8.59 6.57 2.67
C ASN A 78 9.24 5.20 2.92
N ILE A 79 8.64 4.11 2.41
CA ILE A 79 9.23 2.76 2.48
C ILE A 79 10.59 2.72 1.78
N LYS A 80 10.71 3.32 0.58
CA LYS A 80 12.00 3.40 -0.13
C LYS A 80 13.07 4.14 0.68
N LYS A 81 12.73 5.28 1.29
CA LYS A 81 13.64 6.03 2.17
C LYS A 81 14.07 5.19 3.39
N GLN A 82 13.13 4.52 4.03
CA GLN A 82 13.42 3.62 5.16
C GLN A 82 14.35 2.47 4.75
N GLN A 83 14.13 1.87 3.58
CA GLN A 83 14.98 0.82 3.05
C GLN A 83 16.42 1.29 2.82
N VAL A 84 16.61 2.49 2.25
CA VAL A 84 17.95 3.09 2.09
C VAL A 84 18.61 3.30 3.45
N ASN A 85 17.90 3.87 4.41
CA ASN A 85 18.42 4.11 5.76
C ASN A 85 18.82 2.81 6.47
N LEU A 86 18.01 1.75 6.35
CA LEU A 86 18.31 0.43 6.89
C LEU A 86 19.58 -0.17 6.27
N GLN A 87 19.78 -0.02 4.95
CA GLN A 87 20.99 -0.48 4.30
C GLN A 87 22.23 0.29 4.76
N THR A 88 22.12 1.61 4.90
CA THR A 88 23.20 2.46 5.43
C THR A 88 23.54 2.07 6.87
N GLY A 89 22.53 1.88 7.72
CA GLY A 89 22.70 1.40 9.09
C GLY A 89 23.40 0.04 9.14
N LYS A 90 22.97 -0.92 8.29
CA LYS A 90 23.59 -2.25 8.19
C LYS A 90 25.07 -2.16 7.79
N ARG A 91 25.42 -1.27 6.85
CA ARG A 91 26.82 -1.02 6.45
C ARG A 91 27.63 -0.40 7.60
N ALA A 92 27.09 0.60 8.28
CA ALA A 92 27.75 1.24 9.41
C ALA A 92 28.03 0.26 10.55
N ILE A 93 27.04 -0.58 10.89
CA ILE A 93 27.18 -1.65 11.89
C ILE A 93 28.29 -2.63 11.48
N LYS A 94 28.26 -3.13 10.23
CA LYS A 94 29.28 -4.05 9.72
C LYS A 94 30.69 -3.44 9.80
N ASN A 95 30.84 -2.19 9.39
CA ASN A 95 32.12 -1.48 9.44
C ASN A 95 32.59 -1.26 10.88
N GLY A 96 31.67 -0.89 11.79
CA GLY A 96 31.96 -0.74 13.22
C GLY A 96 32.48 -2.05 13.84
N TYR A 97 31.79 -3.17 13.61
CA TYR A 97 32.24 -4.47 14.11
C TYR A 97 33.59 -4.89 13.51
N TYR A 98 33.82 -4.64 12.23
CA TYR A 98 35.10 -4.95 11.57
C TYR A 98 36.26 -4.15 12.17
N ASN A 99 36.05 -2.84 12.40
CA ASN A 99 37.06 -1.96 13.01
C ASN A 99 37.39 -2.37 14.46
N ILE A 100 36.41 -2.84 15.23
CA ILE A 100 36.64 -3.36 16.58
C ILE A 100 37.48 -4.65 16.53
N GLN A 101 37.17 -5.58 15.63
CA GLN A 101 37.93 -6.83 15.48
C GLN A 101 39.39 -6.57 15.05
N GLU A 102 39.60 -5.68 14.10
CA GLU A 102 40.94 -5.25 13.68
C GLU A 102 41.71 -4.59 14.82
N GLY A 103 41.08 -3.70 15.59
CA GLY A 103 41.69 -3.08 16.76
C GLY A 103 42.09 -4.09 17.84
N LEU A 104 41.27 -5.12 18.08
CA LEU A 104 41.59 -6.22 18.99
C LEU A 104 42.74 -7.10 18.49
N ARG A 105 42.81 -7.36 17.17
CA ARG A 105 43.92 -8.08 16.54
C ARG A 105 45.24 -7.33 16.68
N ARG A 106 45.28 -6.03 16.36
CA ARG A 106 46.49 -5.20 16.49
C ARG A 106 46.99 -5.14 17.93
N LYS A 107 46.10 -4.93 18.91
CA LYS A 107 46.46 -4.94 20.34
C LYS A 107 46.99 -6.29 20.84
N LYS A 108 46.61 -7.41 20.22
CA LYS A 108 47.19 -8.73 20.55
C LYS A 108 48.61 -8.86 19.99
N ILE A 109 48.86 -8.36 18.78
CA ILE A 109 50.18 -8.41 18.14
C ILE A 109 51.18 -7.54 18.91
N ASP A 110 50.80 -6.33 19.33
CA ASP A 110 51.67 -5.41 20.09
C ASP A 110 52.06 -5.93 21.49
N LYS A 111 51.36 -6.94 22.03
CA LYS A 111 51.68 -7.56 23.33
C LYS A 111 52.58 -8.80 23.20
N SER A 112 52.88 -9.23 21.97
CA SER A 112 53.62 -10.45 21.68
C SER A 112 54.98 -10.21 21.02
N GLY A 113 55.41 -8.94 20.89
CA GLY A 113 56.77 -8.55 20.50
C GLY A 113 57.43 -7.79 21.64
#